data_AF-A0A973GCK6-F1
#
_entry.id   AF-A0A973GCK6-F1
#
_cell.length_a   1.000
_cell.length_b   1.000
_cell.length_c   1.000
_cell.angle_alpha   90.00
_cell.angle_beta   90.00
_cell.angle_gamma   90.00
#
_symmetry.space_group_name_H-M   'P 1'
#
loop_
_entity.id
_entity.type
_entity.pdbx_description
1 polymer ?
#
loop_
_entity_poly.entity_id
_entity_poly.type
_entity_poly.pdbx_seq_one_letter_code
_entity_poly.pdbx_strand_id
1 'polypeptide(L)'
;MPIPGAGNQAVTVPDAKNFYAIRPAPTYGMLFAVDSLLSRYGLELAFADPGYALGEIRRRLWQHGPSYFLGMRALQEDVFGPRDQLLDVHEAVMNRLQSLRPARELVITDPYIFTSSRKRDAGAYAADAAAHIRAALGGADPSILRFVAAYRSSDEEVREALALELGVKGNDLRVTWSEDFHDRFWIADGERGIIVGASLNKIGSKIFFVDTLSDADVAAVVNEVDAL
;
A
#
# COMPACT_ATOMS: atom_id res chain seq x y z
N MET A 1 4.58 -43.65 64.64
CA MET A 1 3.21 -43.28 64.23
C MET A 1 3.30 -42.59 62.86
N PRO A 2 2.71 -43.15 61.80
CA PRO A 2 2.64 -42.53 60.49
C PRO A 2 1.46 -41.55 60.42
N ILE A 3 1.63 -40.44 59.71
CA ILE A 3 0.50 -39.59 59.29
C ILE A 3 0.10 -40.06 57.89
N PRO A 4 -1.12 -40.56 57.68
CA PRO A 4 -1.59 -41.04 56.38
C PRO A 4 -2.23 -39.91 55.57
N GLY A 5 -1.98 -39.91 54.25
CA GLY A 5 -2.91 -39.41 53.26
C GLY A 5 -2.95 -37.89 53.02
N ALA A 6 -2.06 -37.40 52.16
CA ALA A 6 -2.41 -36.36 51.22
C ALA A 6 -1.72 -36.72 49.90
N GLY A 7 -2.52 -37.11 48.90
CA GLY A 7 -2.01 -37.49 47.59
C GLY A 7 -1.21 -36.34 46.99
N ASN A 8 -0.04 -36.65 46.44
CA ASN A 8 0.71 -35.75 45.57
C ASN A 8 -0.19 -35.38 44.38
N GLN A 9 -0.90 -34.27 44.48
CA GLN A 9 -1.29 -33.55 43.29
C GLN A 9 -0.05 -32.81 42.80
N ALA A 10 0.64 -33.42 41.85
CA ALA A 10 1.61 -32.71 41.04
C ALA A 10 0.85 -31.61 40.30
N VAL A 11 0.92 -30.38 40.80
CA VAL A 11 0.48 -29.20 40.07
C VAL A 11 1.60 -28.85 39.12
N THR A 12 1.55 -29.39 37.90
CA THR A 12 2.38 -28.91 36.80
C THR A 12 1.78 -27.59 36.34
N VAL A 13 2.34 -26.47 36.82
CA VAL A 13 2.06 -25.15 36.23
C VAL A 13 2.96 -25.02 35.00
N PRO A 14 2.41 -24.86 33.78
CA PRO A 14 3.21 -24.56 32.61
C PRO A 14 3.62 -23.08 32.68
N ASP A 15 4.80 -22.81 33.23
CA ASP A 15 5.32 -21.46 33.40
C ASP A 15 5.96 -20.96 32.09
N ALA A 16 5.11 -20.66 31.11
CA ALA A 16 5.56 -20.46 29.74
C ALA A 16 6.34 -19.14 29.49
N LYS A 17 6.40 -18.19 30.44
CA LYS A 17 7.19 -16.94 30.30
C LYS A 17 7.59 -16.32 31.65
N ASN A 18 8.62 -16.87 32.28
CA ASN A 18 9.23 -16.25 33.46
C ASN A 18 10.30 -15.24 33.05
N PHE A 19 10.00 -13.95 33.16
CA PHE A 19 10.99 -12.86 33.02
C PHE A 19 11.49 -12.45 34.41
N TYR A 20 12.77 -12.67 34.67
CA TYR A 20 13.43 -12.24 35.90
C TYR A 20 14.35 -11.06 35.63
N ALA A 21 14.20 -9.98 36.40
CA ALA A 21 15.07 -8.82 36.33
C ALA A 21 15.97 -8.77 37.58
N ILE A 22 17.28 -8.71 37.38
CA ILE A 22 18.27 -8.54 38.46
C ILE A 22 18.55 -7.04 38.62
N ARG A 23 18.36 -6.51 39.83
CA ARG A 23 18.67 -5.11 40.16
C ARG A 23 19.51 -5.03 41.46
N PRO A 24 20.61 -4.25 41.49
CA PRO A 24 21.17 -3.44 40.40
C PRO A 24 21.71 -4.31 39.24
N ALA A 25 21.97 -3.68 38.10
CA ALA A 25 22.44 -4.40 36.91
C ALA A 25 23.73 -5.18 37.24
N PRO A 26 23.78 -6.49 36.97
CA PRO A 26 24.95 -7.31 37.28
C PRO A 26 26.13 -6.86 36.42
N THR A 27 27.34 -6.96 36.98
CA THR A 27 28.56 -6.75 36.20
C THR A 27 28.83 -7.95 35.30
N TYR A 28 29.68 -7.78 34.29
CA TYR A 28 30.10 -8.88 33.41
C TYR A 28 30.65 -10.08 34.17
N GLY A 29 31.47 -9.86 35.20
CA GLY A 29 32.01 -10.94 36.04
C GLY A 29 30.92 -11.70 36.81
N MET A 30 29.86 -11.01 37.25
CA MET A 30 28.70 -11.64 37.89
C MET A 30 27.90 -12.49 36.89
N LEU A 31 27.71 -11.99 35.67
CA LEU A 31 27.02 -12.73 34.61
C LEU A 31 27.75 -14.02 34.22
N PHE A 32 29.07 -13.97 34.12
CA PHE A 32 29.88 -15.16 33.84
C PHE A 32 29.79 -16.22 34.95
N ALA A 33 29.74 -15.78 36.21
CA ALA A 33 29.55 -16.69 37.35
C ALA A 33 28.16 -17.35 37.34
N VAL A 34 27.12 -16.61 36.97
CA VAL A 34 25.75 -17.12 36.83
C VAL A 34 25.66 -18.13 35.68
N ASP A 35 26.22 -17.81 34.52
CA ASP A 35 26.28 -18.72 33.37
C ASP A 35 27.02 -20.03 33.70
N SER A 36 28.18 -19.91 34.37
CA SER A 36 28.96 -21.06 34.83
C SER A 36 28.21 -21.93 35.86
N LEU A 37 27.31 -21.34 36.64
CA LEU A 37 26.47 -22.07 37.59
C LEU A 37 25.34 -22.80 36.85
N LEU A 38 24.62 -22.11 35.97
CA LEU A 38 23.50 -22.64 35.20
C LEU A 38 23.93 -23.79 34.26
N SER A 39 25.10 -23.66 33.65
CA SER A 39 25.70 -24.68 32.79
C SER A 39 25.87 -26.03 33.50
N ARG A 40 26.12 -26.04 34.82
CA ARG A 40 26.25 -27.30 35.60
C ARG A 40 24.95 -28.07 35.71
N TYR A 41 23.83 -27.41 35.49
CA TYR A 41 22.49 -27.99 35.49
C TYR A 41 21.95 -28.19 34.06
N GLY A 42 22.79 -27.98 33.03
CA GLY A 42 22.38 -28.06 31.63
C GLY A 42 21.47 -26.92 31.17
N LEU A 43 21.47 -25.80 31.89
CA LEU A 43 20.69 -24.61 31.56
C LEU A 43 21.59 -23.58 30.87
N GLU A 44 21.09 -22.99 29.79
CA GLU A 44 21.80 -21.94 29.03
C GLU A 44 21.29 -20.55 29.44
N LEU A 45 22.23 -19.62 29.68
CA LEU A 45 21.89 -18.22 29.92
C LEU A 45 21.81 -17.46 28.59
N ALA A 46 20.60 -17.32 28.05
CA ALA A 46 20.36 -16.48 26.88
C ALA A 46 20.18 -15.01 27.29
N PHE A 47 20.96 -14.11 26.68
CA PHE A 47 20.73 -12.67 26.78
C PHE A 47 19.91 -12.20 25.60
N ALA A 48 18.72 -11.66 25.87
CA ALA A 48 18.09 -10.72 24.95
C ALA A 48 18.59 -9.33 25.36
N ASP A 49 19.40 -8.68 24.53
CA ASP A 49 19.51 -7.24 24.58
C ASP A 49 18.16 -6.72 24.05
N PRO A 50 17.29 -6.07 24.85
CA PRO A 50 16.09 -5.41 24.33
C PRO A 50 16.46 -4.15 23.52
N GLY A 51 17.64 -4.15 22.91
CA GLY A 51 18.47 -3.05 22.48
C GLY A 51 17.89 -2.28 21.33
N TYR A 52 16.97 -1.39 21.65
CA TYR A 52 17.13 -0.06 21.13
C TYR A 52 17.67 0.83 22.26
N ALA A 53 18.88 1.37 22.08
CA ALA A 53 19.27 2.53 22.87
C ALA A 53 18.20 3.62 22.66
N LEU A 54 17.86 4.39 23.69
CA LEU A 54 16.83 5.44 23.58
C LEU A 54 17.09 6.40 22.40
N GLY A 55 18.37 6.63 22.06
CA GLY A 55 18.80 7.38 20.88
C GLY A 55 18.49 6.68 19.55
N GLU A 56 18.59 5.36 19.49
CA GLU A 56 18.22 4.51 18.33
C GLU A 56 16.71 4.54 18.11
N ILE A 57 15.91 4.38 19.18
CA ILE A 57 14.44 4.55 19.13
C ILE A 57 14.09 5.94 18.65
N ARG A 58 14.71 6.99 19.23
CA ARG A 58 14.43 8.37 18.81
C ARG A 58 14.79 8.59 17.34
N ARG A 59 15.95 8.13 16.89
CA ARG A 59 16.37 8.25 15.49
C ARG A 59 15.39 7.55 14.56
N ARG A 60 14.99 6.32 14.86
CA ARG A 60 14.04 5.54 14.05
C ARG A 60 12.60 6.08 14.13
N LEU A 61 12.18 6.62 15.28
CA LEU A 61 10.90 7.35 15.42
C LEU A 61 10.90 8.61 14.57
N TRP A 62 12.02 9.32 14.49
CA TRP A 62 12.17 10.49 13.63
C TRP A 62 12.21 10.11 12.15
N GLN A 63 12.89 9.02 11.78
CA GLN A 63 13.06 8.59 10.39
C GLN A 63 11.82 7.88 9.81
N HIS A 64 11.14 7.07 10.61
CA HIS A 64 10.09 6.16 10.13
C HIS A 64 8.74 6.35 10.85
N GLY A 65 8.67 7.24 11.84
CA GLY A 65 7.47 7.51 12.60
C GLY A 65 7.09 6.41 13.61
N PRO A 66 6.01 6.63 14.38
CA PRO A 66 5.51 5.68 15.38
C PRO A 66 4.99 4.38 14.77
N SER A 67 4.45 4.46 13.55
CA SER A 67 3.88 3.33 12.79
C SER A 67 4.87 2.18 12.59
N TYR A 68 6.16 2.50 12.42
CA TYR A 68 7.25 1.52 12.29
C TYR A 68 7.40 0.61 13.53
N PHE A 69 7.18 1.15 14.73
CA PHE A 69 7.31 0.38 15.97
C PHE A 69 6.04 -0.35 16.36
N LEU A 70 4.88 0.22 16.03
CA LEU A 70 3.58 -0.29 16.45
C LEU A 70 3.03 -1.34 15.46
N GLY A 71 3.71 -1.57 14.33
CA GLY A 71 3.21 -2.43 13.26
C GLY A 71 1.89 -1.91 12.68
N MET A 72 1.56 -0.64 12.95
CA MET A 72 0.33 -0.01 12.49
C MET A 72 0.59 0.58 11.11
N ARG A 73 0.08 -0.07 10.07
CA ARG A 73 -0.11 0.60 8.79
C ARG A 73 -1.46 1.29 8.85
N ALA A 74 -1.48 2.60 8.66
CA ALA A 74 -2.73 3.29 8.38
C ALA A 74 -3.18 2.82 7.00
N LEU A 75 -4.14 1.88 6.97
CA LEU A 75 -4.90 1.63 5.74
C LEU A 75 -5.71 2.89 5.51
N GLN A 76 -5.39 3.61 4.44
CA GLN A 76 -6.12 4.80 4.02
C GLN A 76 -7.10 4.43 2.91
N GLU A 77 -7.84 3.35 3.12
CA GLU A 77 -8.91 2.92 2.23
C GLU A 77 -10.11 3.86 2.40
N ASP A 78 -10.33 4.74 1.42
CA ASP A 78 -11.60 5.45 1.33
C ASP A 78 -12.61 4.56 0.61
N VAL A 79 -13.71 4.22 1.28
CA VAL A 79 -14.80 3.44 0.68
C VAL A 79 -15.95 4.37 0.32
N PHE A 80 -16.27 4.45 -0.97
CA PHE A 80 -17.38 5.23 -1.50
C PHE A 80 -18.52 4.31 -1.92
N GLY A 81 -19.76 4.76 -1.75
CA GLY A 81 -20.97 4.03 -2.13
C GLY A 81 -21.89 4.81 -3.06
N PRO A 82 -22.91 4.15 -3.66
CA PRO A 82 -23.83 4.78 -4.62
C PRO A 82 -24.76 5.86 -4.02
N ARG A 83 -24.79 5.98 -2.69
CA ARG A 83 -25.62 6.94 -1.95
C ARG A 83 -24.85 8.20 -1.55
N ASP A 84 -23.53 8.20 -1.73
CA ASP A 84 -22.72 9.39 -1.52
C ASP A 84 -23.03 10.40 -2.63
N GLN A 85 -22.93 11.70 -2.33
CA GLN A 85 -23.19 12.71 -3.34
C GLN A 85 -22.12 12.60 -4.42
N LEU A 86 -22.53 12.48 -5.69
CA LEU A 86 -21.62 12.25 -6.82
C LEU A 86 -20.49 13.29 -6.91
N LEU A 87 -20.80 14.56 -6.64
CA LEU A 87 -19.80 15.64 -6.62
C LEU A 87 -18.75 15.40 -5.54
N ASP A 88 -19.16 14.97 -4.34
CA ASP A 88 -18.25 14.67 -3.22
C ASP A 88 -17.35 13.48 -3.55
N VAL A 89 -17.86 12.47 -4.26
CA VAL A 89 -17.09 11.27 -4.64
C VAL A 89 -16.02 11.61 -5.68
N HIS A 90 -16.39 12.35 -6.74
CA HIS A 90 -15.42 12.77 -7.75
C HIS A 90 -14.34 13.67 -7.16
N GLU A 91 -14.73 14.63 -6.31
CA GLU A 91 -13.78 15.50 -5.62
C GLU A 91 -12.84 14.71 -4.71
N ALA A 92 -13.36 13.72 -3.96
CA ALA A 92 -12.55 12.87 -3.10
C ALA A 92 -11.54 12.02 -3.89
N VAL A 93 -11.98 11.39 -4.99
CA VAL A 93 -11.08 10.64 -5.89
C VAL A 93 -10.02 11.58 -6.48
N MET A 94 -10.42 12.76 -6.96
CA MET A 94 -9.48 13.74 -7.48
C MET A 94 -8.44 14.14 -6.42
N ASN A 95 -8.88 14.41 -5.19
CA ASN A 95 -8.00 14.75 -4.06
C ASN A 95 -6.99 13.64 -3.77
N ARG A 96 -7.41 12.38 -3.84
CA ARG A 96 -6.49 11.24 -3.75
C ARG A 96 -5.49 11.22 -4.88
N LEU A 97 -5.93 11.35 -6.13
CA LEU A 97 -5.03 11.39 -7.29
C LEU A 97 -4.00 12.53 -7.19
N GLN A 98 -4.29 13.63 -6.50
CA GLN A 98 -3.31 14.71 -6.32
C GLN A 98 -2.07 14.30 -5.52
N SER A 99 -2.11 13.20 -4.75
CA SER A 99 -0.92 12.70 -4.04
C SER A 99 0.16 12.18 -5.00
N LEU A 100 -0.20 11.91 -6.27
CA LEU A 100 0.72 11.54 -7.34
C LEU A 100 1.48 12.74 -7.92
N ARG A 101 1.10 13.99 -7.57
CA ARG A 101 1.71 15.20 -8.11
C ARG A 101 3.11 15.47 -7.55
N PRO A 102 4.00 16.13 -8.32
CA PRO A 102 3.95 16.25 -9.78
C PRO A 102 4.35 14.91 -10.41
N ALA A 103 3.81 14.56 -11.58
CA ALA A 103 4.20 13.34 -12.31
C ALA A 103 4.69 13.69 -13.71
N ARG A 104 5.85 13.15 -14.11
CA ARG A 104 6.39 13.28 -15.47
C ARG A 104 6.00 12.10 -16.34
N GLU A 105 5.98 10.92 -15.74
CA GLU A 105 5.39 9.71 -16.32
C GLU A 105 4.20 9.29 -15.47
N LEU A 106 3.09 8.95 -16.13
CA LEU A 106 1.93 8.37 -15.47
C LEU A 106 1.53 7.09 -16.20
N VAL A 107 1.53 5.98 -15.46
CA VAL A 107 1.03 4.68 -15.90
C VAL A 107 -0.37 4.50 -15.32
N ILE A 108 -1.34 4.20 -16.17
CA ILE A 108 -2.72 3.90 -15.80
C ILE A 108 -3.06 2.51 -16.33
N THR A 109 -3.23 1.55 -15.43
CA THR A 109 -3.88 0.28 -15.77
C THR A 109 -5.37 0.51 -15.56
N ASP A 110 -6.20 0.44 -16.59
CA ASP A 110 -7.66 0.43 -16.43
C ASP A 110 -8.25 -0.24 -17.67
N PRO A 111 -8.78 -1.48 -17.54
CA PRO A 111 -9.32 -2.24 -18.67
C PRO A 111 -10.42 -1.51 -19.44
N TYR A 112 -11.10 -0.57 -18.78
CA TYR A 112 -12.28 0.11 -19.30
C TYR A 112 -12.06 1.61 -19.51
N ILE A 113 -10.82 2.10 -19.50
CA ILE A 113 -10.52 3.53 -19.76
C ILE A 113 -10.97 4.00 -21.14
N PHE A 114 -10.95 3.10 -22.14
CA PHE A 114 -11.42 3.38 -23.50
C PHE A 114 -12.77 2.71 -23.80
N THR A 115 -13.59 2.47 -22.78
CA THR A 115 -14.76 1.59 -22.90
C THR A 115 -15.79 2.01 -23.96
N SER A 116 -16.20 1.06 -24.81
CA SER A 116 -17.25 1.26 -25.82
C SER A 116 -18.61 1.65 -25.22
N SER A 117 -18.85 1.39 -23.93
CA SER A 117 -20.09 1.82 -23.27
C SER A 117 -20.24 3.34 -23.19
N ARG A 118 -19.15 4.09 -23.36
CA ARG A 118 -19.09 5.56 -23.35
C ARG A 118 -19.06 6.20 -24.73
N LYS A 119 -19.22 5.42 -25.80
CA LYS A 119 -19.21 5.92 -27.19
C LYS A 119 -20.23 7.05 -27.42
N ARG A 120 -21.44 6.92 -26.87
CA ARG A 120 -22.54 7.89 -27.09
C ARG A 120 -22.26 9.26 -26.46
N ASP A 121 -21.43 9.31 -25.43
CA ASP A 121 -21.06 10.47 -24.64
C ASP A 121 -19.54 10.65 -24.56
N ALA A 122 -18.82 10.20 -25.61
CA ALA A 122 -17.37 10.09 -25.62
C ALA A 122 -16.66 11.40 -25.23
N GLY A 123 -17.12 12.55 -25.75
CA GLY A 123 -16.54 13.85 -25.41
C GLY A 123 -16.72 14.24 -23.95
N ALA A 124 -17.92 14.03 -23.38
CA ALA A 124 -18.17 14.36 -21.97
C ALA A 124 -17.39 13.44 -21.03
N TYR A 125 -17.33 12.14 -21.34
CA TYR A 125 -16.52 11.18 -20.61
C TYR A 125 -15.03 11.49 -20.72
N ALA A 126 -14.54 11.80 -21.91
CA ALA A 126 -13.14 12.17 -22.15
C ALA A 126 -12.73 13.41 -21.35
N ALA A 127 -13.58 14.44 -21.30
CA ALA A 127 -13.32 15.65 -20.54
C ALA A 127 -13.19 15.35 -19.03
N ASP A 128 -14.10 14.53 -18.50
CA ASP A 128 -14.07 14.10 -17.09
C ASP A 128 -12.84 13.24 -16.79
N ALA A 129 -12.54 12.23 -17.61
CA ALA A 129 -11.37 11.38 -17.46
C ALA A 129 -10.06 12.20 -17.54
N ALA A 130 -9.97 13.14 -18.48
CA ALA A 130 -8.85 14.05 -18.61
C ALA A 130 -8.70 14.96 -17.39
N ALA A 131 -9.79 15.38 -16.74
CA ALA A 131 -9.72 16.14 -15.49
C ALA A 131 -9.06 15.33 -14.35
N HIS A 132 -9.41 14.04 -14.21
CA HIS A 132 -8.78 13.15 -13.24
C HIS A 132 -7.30 12.91 -13.54
N ILE A 133 -6.95 12.70 -14.82
CA ILE A 133 -5.56 12.54 -15.27
C ILE A 133 -4.74 13.80 -15.00
N ARG A 134 -5.24 14.98 -15.40
CA ARG A 134 -4.58 16.26 -15.09
C ARG A 134 -4.47 16.49 -13.58
N ALA A 135 -5.43 15.98 -12.81
CA ALA A 135 -5.35 16.03 -11.36
C ALA A 135 -4.25 15.14 -10.78
N ALA A 136 -3.85 14.04 -11.42
CA ALA A 136 -2.66 13.29 -11.02
C ALA A 136 -1.34 13.99 -11.43
N LEU A 137 -1.35 14.67 -12.57
CA LEU A 137 -0.17 15.31 -13.15
C LEU A 137 0.23 16.61 -12.45
N GLY A 138 -0.75 17.37 -11.95
CA GLY A 138 -0.49 18.62 -11.20
C GLY A 138 -0.15 19.81 -12.09
N GLY A 139 -0.65 19.82 -13.32
CA GLY A 139 -0.43 20.90 -14.28
C GLY A 139 0.94 20.89 -14.97
N ALA A 140 1.78 19.88 -14.70
CA ALA A 140 2.89 19.55 -15.57
C ALA A 140 2.36 18.81 -16.81
N ASP A 141 2.84 19.17 -18.01
CA ASP A 141 2.63 18.31 -19.17
C ASP A 141 3.44 17.03 -18.94
N PRO A 142 2.78 15.85 -18.92
CA PRO A 142 3.48 14.60 -18.78
C PRO A 142 4.41 14.44 -19.96
N SER A 143 5.64 14.01 -19.70
CA SER A 143 6.53 13.57 -20.75
C SER A 143 6.02 12.26 -21.37
N ILE A 144 5.34 11.41 -20.58
CA ILE A 144 4.84 10.11 -21.03
C ILE A 144 3.54 9.73 -20.28
N LEU A 145 2.49 9.40 -21.02
CA LEU A 145 1.29 8.72 -20.51
C LEU A 145 1.24 7.29 -21.06
N ARG A 146 1.21 6.31 -20.16
CA ARG A 146 1.09 4.88 -20.52
C ARG A 146 -0.26 4.35 -20.04
N PHE A 147 -1.03 3.78 -20.95
CA PHE A 147 -2.29 3.12 -20.64
C PHE A 147 -2.15 1.62 -20.87
N VAL A 148 -2.57 0.81 -19.90
CA VAL A 148 -2.80 -0.62 -20.07
C VAL A 148 -4.31 -0.86 -20.04
N ALA A 149 -4.88 -1.27 -21.17
CA ALA A 149 -6.32 -1.39 -21.35
C ALA A 149 -6.71 -2.72 -22.02
N ALA A 150 -7.96 -3.14 -21.87
CA ALA A 150 -8.47 -4.35 -22.50
C ALA A 150 -8.95 -4.04 -23.93
N TYR A 151 -8.38 -4.71 -24.92
CA TYR A 151 -8.69 -4.47 -26.33
C TYR A 151 -10.17 -4.73 -26.63
N ARG A 152 -10.71 -5.84 -26.10
CA ARG A 152 -12.09 -6.28 -26.41
C ARG A 152 -13.17 -5.34 -25.91
N SER A 153 -12.86 -4.53 -24.91
CA SER A 153 -13.80 -3.61 -24.28
C SER A 153 -13.65 -2.17 -24.77
N SER A 154 -12.66 -1.91 -25.63
CA SER A 154 -12.24 -0.57 -26.03
C SER A 154 -12.89 -0.11 -27.35
N ASP A 155 -13.08 1.20 -27.49
CA ASP A 155 -13.58 1.85 -28.71
C ASP A 155 -12.64 3.01 -29.09
N GLU A 156 -12.36 3.10 -30.38
CA GLU A 156 -11.41 4.06 -30.93
C GLU A 156 -11.88 5.51 -30.80
N GLU A 157 -13.19 5.78 -30.92
CA GLU A 157 -13.73 7.14 -30.78
C GLU A 157 -13.53 7.68 -29.36
N VAL A 158 -13.63 6.80 -28.36
CA VAL A 158 -13.39 7.16 -26.95
C VAL A 158 -11.89 7.44 -26.72
N ARG A 159 -11.02 6.63 -27.32
CA ARG A 159 -9.56 6.82 -27.27
C ARG A 159 -9.13 8.14 -27.90
N GLU A 160 -9.64 8.44 -29.10
CA GLU A 160 -9.37 9.69 -29.81
C GLU A 160 -9.90 10.90 -29.05
N ALA A 161 -11.11 10.82 -28.49
CA ALA A 161 -11.67 11.89 -27.67
C ALA A 161 -10.81 12.17 -26.43
N LEU A 162 -10.33 11.12 -25.73
CA LEU A 162 -9.46 11.29 -24.57
C LEU A 162 -8.10 11.88 -24.95
N ALA A 163 -7.49 11.41 -26.04
CA ALA A 163 -6.23 11.95 -26.54
C ALA A 163 -6.36 13.44 -26.91
N LEU A 164 -7.48 13.82 -27.55
CA LEU A 164 -7.78 15.20 -27.89
C LEU A 164 -7.91 16.08 -26.64
N GLU A 165 -8.66 15.62 -25.63
CA GLU A 165 -8.80 16.34 -24.36
C GLU A 165 -7.45 16.51 -23.67
N LEU A 166 -6.65 15.46 -23.58
CA LEU A 166 -5.32 15.51 -22.95
C LEU A 166 -4.32 16.38 -23.72
N GLY A 167 -4.59 16.76 -24.97
CA GLY A 167 -3.70 17.58 -25.79
C GLY A 167 -2.39 16.90 -26.18
N VAL A 168 -2.29 15.58 -25.97
CA VAL A 168 -1.09 14.77 -26.22
C VAL A 168 -0.98 14.37 -27.68
N LYS A 169 0.21 14.46 -28.26
CA LYS A 169 0.47 14.12 -29.66
C LYS A 169 1.26 12.81 -29.77
N GLY A 170 0.68 11.82 -30.44
CA GLY A 170 1.37 10.65 -30.99
C GLY A 170 2.19 9.84 -29.98
N ASN A 171 3.45 10.22 -29.77
CA ASN A 171 4.44 9.46 -28.99
C ASN A 171 4.31 9.62 -27.47
N ASP A 172 3.59 10.65 -27.02
CA ASP A 172 3.42 10.95 -25.58
C ASP A 172 2.30 10.11 -24.95
N LEU A 173 1.44 9.50 -25.77
CA LEU A 173 0.39 8.58 -25.34
C LEU A 173 0.69 7.18 -25.87
N ARG A 174 1.05 6.28 -24.96
CA ARG A 174 1.34 4.87 -25.26
C ARG A 174 0.20 4.03 -24.75
N VAL A 175 -0.40 3.23 -25.62
CA VAL A 175 -1.43 2.27 -25.23
C VAL A 175 -0.91 0.87 -25.46
N THR A 176 -0.90 0.07 -24.40
CA THR A 176 -0.62 -1.36 -24.43
C THR A 176 -1.92 -2.11 -24.17
N TRP A 177 -2.21 -3.10 -25.00
CA TRP A 177 -3.40 -3.93 -24.84
C TRP A 177 -3.05 -5.18 -24.03
N SER A 178 -3.73 -5.37 -22.90
CA SER A 178 -3.59 -6.57 -22.07
C SER A 178 -4.93 -6.94 -21.45
N GLU A 179 -5.20 -8.24 -21.35
CA GLU A 179 -6.38 -8.78 -20.66
C GLU A 179 -6.01 -9.26 -19.24
N ASP A 180 -4.74 -9.23 -18.85
CA ASP A 180 -4.25 -9.76 -17.57
C ASP A 180 -4.34 -8.72 -16.43
N PHE A 181 -4.39 -7.45 -16.77
CA PHE A 181 -4.63 -6.38 -15.81
C PHE A 181 -6.13 -6.22 -15.58
N HIS A 182 -6.60 -6.41 -14.35
CA HIS A 182 -8.00 -6.20 -13.96
C HIS A 182 -8.18 -5.05 -12.96
N ASP A 183 -7.11 -4.73 -12.24
CA ASP A 183 -7.07 -3.68 -11.22
C ASP A 183 -6.69 -2.33 -11.84
N ARG A 184 -7.16 -1.25 -11.20
CA ARG A 184 -6.90 0.11 -11.69
C ARG A 184 -5.79 0.80 -10.92
N PHE A 185 -4.56 0.61 -11.36
CA PHE A 185 -3.39 1.23 -10.78
C PHE A 185 -3.07 2.53 -11.51
N TRP A 186 -2.73 3.55 -10.73
CA TRP A 186 -2.28 4.86 -11.19
C TRP A 186 -0.90 5.10 -10.57
N ILE A 187 0.15 5.01 -11.39
CA ILE A 187 1.54 5.06 -10.93
C ILE A 187 2.26 6.24 -11.55
N ALA A 188 2.77 7.12 -10.69
CA ALA A 188 3.57 8.27 -11.08
C ALA A 188 5.06 7.95 -10.95
N ASP A 189 5.80 8.18 -12.04
CA ASP A 189 7.25 8.09 -12.16
C ASP A 189 7.85 6.73 -11.72
N GLY A 190 7.02 5.69 -11.63
CA GLY A 190 7.42 4.37 -11.11
C GLY A 190 7.65 4.30 -9.61
N GLU A 191 7.32 5.35 -8.84
CA GLU A 191 7.64 5.46 -7.42
C GLU A 191 6.42 5.57 -6.51
N ARG A 192 5.34 6.19 -6.99
CA ARG A 192 4.14 6.47 -6.19
C ARG A 192 2.93 5.89 -6.88
N GLY A 193 2.05 5.21 -6.13
CA GLY A 193 0.91 4.54 -6.73
C GLY A 193 -0.37 4.67 -5.92
N ILE A 194 -1.49 4.69 -6.63
CA ILE A 194 -2.84 4.58 -6.08
C ILE A 194 -3.55 3.43 -6.79
N ILE A 195 -4.35 2.69 -6.05
CA ILE A 195 -5.33 1.74 -6.59
C ILE A 195 -6.74 2.33 -6.47
N VAL A 196 -7.50 2.21 -7.55
CA VAL A 196 -8.92 2.58 -7.59
C VAL A 196 -9.74 1.32 -7.85
N GLY A 197 -10.68 0.99 -6.97
CA GLY A 197 -11.52 -0.19 -7.06
C GLY A 197 -12.57 -0.14 -8.17
N ALA A 198 -12.73 1.00 -8.84
CA ALA A 198 -13.63 1.20 -9.97
C ALA A 198 -12.94 1.94 -11.11
N SER A 199 -13.31 1.58 -12.35
CA SER A 199 -12.90 2.35 -13.52
C SER A 199 -13.58 3.72 -13.50
N LEU A 200 -12.96 4.72 -14.13
CA LEU A 200 -13.49 6.10 -14.13
C LEU A 200 -14.93 6.17 -14.63
N ASN A 201 -15.31 5.32 -15.60
CA ASN A 201 -16.68 5.25 -16.11
C ASN A 201 -17.73 4.74 -15.10
N LYS A 202 -17.31 4.25 -13.92
CA LYS A 202 -18.16 3.69 -12.87
C LYS A 202 -18.03 4.40 -11.51
N ILE A 203 -17.23 5.46 -11.40
CA ILE A 203 -17.17 6.27 -10.17
C ILE A 203 -18.58 6.72 -9.77
N GLY A 204 -18.92 6.58 -8.49
CA GLY A 204 -20.23 6.91 -7.92
C GLY A 204 -21.39 5.98 -8.29
N SER A 205 -21.19 5.03 -9.22
CA SER A 205 -22.24 4.09 -9.63
C SER A 205 -22.27 2.79 -8.81
N LYS A 206 -21.17 2.48 -8.12
CA LYS A 206 -20.97 1.24 -7.34
C LYS A 206 -20.19 1.56 -6.08
N ILE A 207 -20.17 0.60 -5.15
CA ILE A 207 -19.23 0.65 -4.02
C ILE A 207 -17.82 0.41 -4.57
N PHE A 208 -16.87 1.27 -4.22
CA PHE A 208 -15.46 1.11 -4.59
C PHE A 208 -14.56 1.72 -3.52
N PHE A 209 -13.28 1.36 -3.55
CA PHE A 209 -12.28 1.93 -2.67
C PHE A 209 -11.22 2.71 -3.44
N VAL A 210 -10.53 3.61 -2.75
CA VAL A 210 -9.29 4.23 -3.22
C VAL A 210 -8.26 4.09 -2.11
N ASP A 211 -7.07 3.59 -2.44
CA ASP A 211 -5.97 3.47 -1.47
C ASP A 211 -4.61 3.73 -2.11
N THR A 212 -3.63 4.05 -1.27
CA THR A 212 -2.24 4.27 -1.66
C THR A 212 -1.49 2.94 -1.68
N LEU A 213 -0.79 2.65 -2.77
CA LEU A 213 0.07 1.48 -2.88
C LEU A 213 1.32 1.63 -2.03
N SER A 214 1.82 0.53 -1.48
CA SER A 214 3.17 0.53 -0.89
C SER A 214 4.24 0.52 -1.98
N ASP A 215 5.45 0.99 -1.67
CA ASP A 215 6.58 1.00 -2.61
C ASP A 215 6.85 -0.38 -3.24
N ALA A 216 6.62 -1.45 -2.47
CA ALA A 216 6.77 -2.83 -2.95
C ALA A 216 5.70 -3.21 -3.98
N ASP A 217 4.46 -2.77 -3.76
CA ASP A 217 3.35 -3.02 -4.69
C ASP A 217 3.54 -2.19 -5.97
N VAL A 218 3.99 -0.93 -5.84
CA VAL A 218 4.35 -0.09 -7.00
C VAL A 218 5.41 -0.79 -7.85
N ALA A 219 6.50 -1.25 -7.23
CA ALA A 219 7.56 -1.94 -7.95
C ALA A 219 7.06 -3.22 -8.64
N ALA A 220 6.20 -3.99 -7.98
CA ALA A 220 5.59 -5.19 -8.57
C ALA A 220 4.75 -4.85 -9.81
N VAL A 221 3.87 -3.85 -9.71
CA VAL A 221 3.02 -3.44 -10.85
C VAL A 221 3.85 -2.89 -12.00
N VAL A 222 4.86 -2.06 -11.73
CA VAL A 222 5.76 -1.52 -12.77
C VAL A 222 6.48 -2.65 -13.51
N ASN A 223 7.00 -3.65 -12.78
CA ASN A 223 7.67 -4.79 -13.40
C ASN A 223 6.74 -5.58 -14.33
N GLU A 224 5.49 -5.81 -13.92
CA GLU A 224 4.50 -6.49 -14.76
C GLU A 224 4.12 -5.66 -16.00
N VAL A 225 3.98 -4.33 -15.84
CA VAL A 225 3.66 -3.44 -16.97
C VAL A 225 4.82 -3.32 -17.96
N ASP A 226 6.06 -3.33 -17.49
CA ASP A 226 7.26 -3.28 -18.35
C ASP A 226 7.56 -4.62 -19.04
N ALA A 227 6.94 -5.71 -18.60
CA ALA A 227 7.05 -7.02 -19.24
C ALA A 227 6.06 -7.23 -20.42
N LEU A 228 5.13 -6.29 -20.64
CA LEU A 228 4.16 -6.30 -21.75
C LEU A 228 4.78 -5.81 -23.07
#